data_AF-A0A3D2FUP4-F1
#
_entry.id   AF-A0A3D2FUP4-F1
#
_cell.length_a   1.000
_cell.length_b   1.000
_cell.length_c   1.000
_cell.angle_alpha   90.00
_cell.angle_beta   90.00
_cell.angle_gamma   90.00
#
_symmetry.space_group_name_H-M   'P 1'
#
loop_
_entity.id
_entity.type
_entity.pdbx_description
1 polymer ?
#
loop_
_entity_poly.entity_id
_entity_poly.type
_entity_poly.pdbx_seq_one_letter_code
_entity_poly.pdbx_strand_id
1 'polypeptide(L)'
;AQAEINALKLQHPGKQVMLVAEKGTMGVGSSRMSGVNNVALWTGKQASKYVPFVNIAPIVAGTNGISPIFQTTVGVTGGIGIDLKNWVRKTGGDGSPILNNDGNPVLEQKYAVDTGTVLKINTRTKKLYDET
;
A
#
# COMPACT_ATOMS: atom_id res chain seq x y z
N ALA A 1 -5.12 13.73 -5.60
CA ALA A 1 -4.04 13.05 -4.84
C ALA A 1 -3.45 13.87 -3.67
N GLN A 2 -2.57 14.86 -3.88
CA GLN A 2 -1.89 15.55 -2.75
C GLN A 2 -2.86 16.26 -1.78
N ALA A 3 -3.86 16.96 -2.34
CA ALA A 3 -4.91 17.61 -1.54
C ALA A 3 -5.72 16.59 -0.73
N GLU A 4 -6.07 15.44 -1.31
CA GLU A 4 -6.78 14.36 -0.62
C GLU A 4 -5.94 13.75 0.52
N ILE A 5 -4.63 13.53 0.30
CA ILE A 5 -3.73 13.05 1.36
C ILE A 5 -3.71 14.03 2.53
N ASN A 6 -3.64 15.34 2.25
CA ASN A 6 -3.69 16.35 3.29
C ASN A 6 -5.04 16.37 4.01
N ALA A 7 -6.15 16.27 3.28
CA ALA A 7 -7.49 16.19 3.85
C ALA A 7 -7.66 14.97 4.79
N LEU A 8 -7.15 13.80 4.39
CA LEU A 8 -7.16 12.59 5.22
C LEU A 8 -6.36 12.75 6.51
N LYS A 9 -5.19 13.39 6.43
CA LYS A 9 -4.36 13.67 7.62
C LYS A 9 -5.08 14.60 8.62
N LEU A 10 -5.81 15.59 8.12
CA LEU A 10 -6.60 16.52 8.94
C LEU A 10 -7.77 15.81 9.63
N GLN A 11 -8.42 14.86 8.94
CA GLN A 11 -9.53 14.08 9.49
C GLN A 11 -9.10 13.05 10.54
N HIS A 12 -7.87 12.54 10.45
CA HIS A 12 -7.36 11.47 11.31
C HIS A 12 -6.05 11.86 12.02
N PRO A 13 -6.09 12.82 12.97
CA PRO A 13 -4.90 13.21 13.72
C PRO A 13 -4.30 12.01 14.46
N GLY A 14 -2.97 11.90 14.42
CA GLY A 14 -2.24 10.79 15.04
C GLY A 14 -2.20 9.49 14.22
N LYS A 15 -2.88 9.41 13.07
CA LYS A 15 -2.80 8.26 12.15
C LYS A 15 -1.86 8.55 10.97
N GLN A 16 -1.34 7.50 10.34
CA GLN A 16 -0.55 7.61 9.11
C GLN A 16 -1.38 7.17 7.91
N VAL A 17 -1.22 7.86 6.79
CA VAL A 17 -1.84 7.49 5.52
C VAL A 17 -1.07 6.31 4.91
N MET A 18 -1.78 5.26 4.52
CA MET A 18 -1.24 4.16 3.73
C MET A 18 -1.53 4.43 2.25
N LEU A 19 -0.49 4.43 1.40
CA LEU A 19 -0.66 4.58 -0.04
C LEU A 19 -0.85 3.20 -0.70
N VAL A 20 -1.98 3.01 -1.37
CA VAL A 20 -2.34 1.72 -1.99
C VAL A 20 -2.24 1.81 -3.51
N ALA A 21 -1.54 0.85 -4.14
CA ALA A 21 -1.62 0.63 -5.59
C ALA A 21 -2.85 -0.23 -5.89
N GLU A 22 -3.93 0.40 -6.35
CA GLU A 22 -5.19 -0.27 -6.69
C GLU A 22 -5.06 -1.10 -7.98
N LYS A 23 -5.61 -2.31 -7.97
CA LYS A 23 -5.49 -3.32 -9.06
C LYS A 23 -4.07 -3.50 -9.59
N GLY A 24 -3.06 -3.34 -8.73
CA GLY A 24 -1.66 -3.28 -9.16
C GLY A 24 -0.67 -3.82 -8.13
N THR A 25 0.56 -4.03 -8.60
CA THR A 25 1.70 -4.34 -7.75
C THR A 25 2.44 -3.04 -7.42
N MET A 26 2.65 -2.79 -6.14
CA MET A 26 3.36 -1.60 -5.67
C MET A 26 4.85 -1.68 -6.01
N GLY A 27 5.39 -0.62 -6.63
CA GLY A 27 6.82 -0.43 -6.82
C GLY A 27 7.50 -1.33 -7.84
N VAL A 28 6.80 -1.69 -8.94
CA VAL A 28 7.39 -2.45 -10.05
C VAL A 28 8.52 -1.69 -10.74
N GLY A 29 9.51 -2.41 -11.28
CA GLY A 29 10.66 -1.82 -11.96
C GLY A 29 11.73 -1.32 -10.99
N SER A 30 12.40 -0.23 -11.35
CA SER A 30 13.53 0.29 -10.57
C SER A 30 13.06 0.90 -9.24
N SER A 31 13.34 0.23 -8.13
CA SER A 31 12.96 0.66 -6.79
C SER A 31 13.97 1.63 -6.15
N ARG A 32 14.33 2.68 -6.89
CA ARG A 32 15.30 3.69 -6.44
C ARG A 32 14.79 4.41 -5.18
N MET A 33 15.72 4.81 -4.30
CA MET A 33 15.41 5.56 -3.07
C MET A 33 14.59 6.82 -3.33
N SER A 34 14.77 7.49 -4.47
CA SER A 34 14.00 8.69 -4.83
C SER A 34 12.49 8.44 -4.91
N GLY A 35 12.06 7.25 -5.37
CA GLY A 35 10.65 6.88 -5.40
C GLY A 35 10.07 6.73 -3.99
N VAL A 36 10.80 6.04 -3.11
CA VAL A 36 10.38 5.86 -1.70
C VAL A 36 10.38 7.19 -0.95
N ASN A 37 11.38 8.04 -1.17
CA ASN A 37 11.46 9.38 -0.55
C ASN A 37 10.27 10.27 -0.95
N ASN A 38 9.82 10.21 -2.20
CA ASN A 38 8.62 10.93 -2.63
C ASN A 38 7.37 10.42 -1.92
N VAL A 39 7.21 9.11 -1.77
CA VAL A 39 6.07 8.56 -1.01
C VAL A 39 6.14 8.98 0.46
N ALA A 40 7.33 8.93 1.07
CA ALA A 40 7.55 9.34 2.46
C ALA A 40 7.29 10.83 2.68
N LEU A 41 7.68 11.71 1.75
CA LEU A 41 7.38 13.13 1.83
C LEU A 41 5.88 13.39 2.05
N TRP A 42 5.02 12.59 1.41
CA TRP A 42 3.58 12.74 1.51
C TRP A 42 2.94 11.96 2.63
N THR A 43 3.43 10.77 2.98
CA THR A 43 2.70 9.84 3.88
C THR A 43 3.49 9.43 5.14
N GLY A 44 4.80 9.70 5.13
CA GLY A 44 5.71 9.39 6.22
C GLY A 44 5.65 10.37 7.39
N LYS A 45 6.51 10.10 8.36
CA LYS A 45 6.74 10.93 9.54
C LYS A 45 7.97 11.81 9.32
N GLN A 46 7.92 13.04 9.79
CA GLN A 46 9.09 13.92 9.77
C GLN A 46 10.24 13.28 10.56
N ALA A 47 11.39 13.11 9.91
CA ALA A 47 12.53 12.44 10.51
C ALA A 47 13.16 13.26 11.63
N SER A 48 13.17 14.59 11.48
CA SER A 48 13.72 15.52 12.45
C SER A 48 13.01 16.86 12.37
N LYS A 49 12.71 17.46 13.53
CA LYS A 49 12.19 18.83 13.62
C LYS A 49 13.13 19.88 13.01
N TYR A 50 14.40 19.55 12.84
CA TYR A 50 15.44 20.45 12.32
C TYR A 50 15.72 20.28 10.83
N VAL A 51 15.26 19.19 10.22
CA VAL A 51 15.53 18.89 8.81
C VAL A 51 14.22 18.87 8.04
N PRO A 52 13.91 19.94 7.29
CA PRO A 52 12.67 20.01 6.52
C PRO A 52 12.71 19.06 5.32
N PHE A 53 11.53 18.67 4.85
CA PHE A 53 11.34 17.85 3.64
C PHE A 53 11.99 16.45 3.67
N VAL A 54 12.45 16.00 4.83
CA VAL A 54 12.94 14.64 5.03
C VAL A 54 11.97 13.88 5.94
N ASN A 55 11.16 13.03 5.30
CA ASN A 55 10.22 12.15 5.98
C ASN A 55 10.66 10.69 5.81
N ILE A 56 10.30 9.86 6.79
CA ILE A 56 10.63 8.44 6.89
C ILE A 56 9.40 7.62 7.25
N ALA A 57 9.56 6.31 7.35
CA ALA A 57 8.52 5.37 7.74
C ALA A 57 7.20 5.50 6.93
N PRO A 58 7.23 5.53 5.59
CA PRO A 58 6.02 5.48 4.79
C PRO A 58 5.31 4.13 4.97
N ILE A 59 3.98 4.12 4.79
CA ILE A 59 3.19 2.90 4.73
C ILE A 59 2.66 2.76 3.31
N VAL A 60 2.97 1.65 2.66
CA VAL A 60 2.55 1.36 1.29
C VAL A 60 1.94 -0.03 1.19
N ALA A 61 1.03 -0.20 0.26
CA ALA A 61 0.45 -1.50 -0.04
C ALA A 61 0.19 -1.64 -1.54
N GLY A 62 0.18 -2.87 -2.04
CA GLY A 62 -0.34 -3.16 -3.37
C GLY A 62 -1.40 -4.23 -3.31
N THR A 63 -2.47 -4.06 -4.08
CA THR A 63 -3.59 -4.99 -4.10
C THR A 63 -3.21 -6.34 -4.68
N ASN A 64 -2.28 -6.35 -5.64
CA ASN A 64 -1.64 -7.54 -6.20
C ASN A 64 -0.24 -7.77 -5.60
N GLY A 65 0.06 -7.11 -4.48
CA GLY A 65 1.30 -7.20 -3.74
C GLY A 65 2.32 -6.11 -4.00
N ILE A 66 3.51 -6.31 -3.46
CA ILE A 66 4.60 -5.34 -3.49
C ILE A 66 5.87 -5.99 -4.04
N SER A 67 6.59 -5.28 -4.89
CA SER A 67 7.82 -5.84 -5.47
C SER A 67 8.88 -6.06 -4.36
N PRO A 68 9.64 -7.16 -4.39
CA PRO A 68 10.63 -7.46 -3.35
C PRO A 68 11.71 -6.37 -3.18
N ILE A 69 12.12 -5.75 -4.27
CA ILE A 69 13.13 -4.68 -4.25
C ILE A 69 12.54 -3.43 -3.59
N PHE A 70 11.32 -3.04 -3.95
CA PHE A 70 10.66 -1.89 -3.34
C PHE A 70 10.35 -2.11 -1.87
N GLN A 71 9.93 -3.32 -1.49
CA GLN A 71 9.73 -3.72 -0.10
C GLN A 71 10.99 -3.55 0.75
N THR A 72 12.16 -3.89 0.20
CA THR A 72 13.46 -3.69 0.84
C THR A 72 13.76 -2.20 1.01
N THR A 73 13.62 -1.42 -0.06
CA THR A 73 13.87 0.04 -0.05
C THR A 73 12.97 0.76 0.96
N VAL A 74 11.68 0.41 1.01
CA VAL A 74 10.73 0.91 2.03
C VAL A 74 11.21 0.55 3.44
N GLY A 75 11.64 -0.70 3.65
CA GLY A 75 12.14 -1.17 4.94
C GLY A 75 13.38 -0.41 5.45
N VAL A 76 14.31 -0.04 4.56
CA VAL A 76 15.51 0.77 4.92
C VAL A 76 15.12 2.14 5.51
N THR A 77 13.98 2.71 5.11
CA THR A 77 13.47 3.97 5.67
C THR A 77 12.64 3.80 6.95
N GLY A 78 12.58 2.58 7.51
CA GLY A 78 11.67 2.23 8.61
C GLY A 78 10.21 2.14 8.19
N GLY A 79 9.94 2.08 6.88
CA GLY A 79 8.60 1.99 6.33
C GLY A 79 8.02 0.58 6.38
N ILE A 80 6.71 0.50 6.18
CA ILE A 80 5.96 -0.75 6.13
C ILE A 80 5.43 -0.93 4.72
N GLY A 81 5.72 -2.08 4.13
CA GLY A 81 5.11 -2.52 2.88
C GLY A 81 4.18 -3.69 3.17
N ILE A 82 2.97 -3.65 2.60
CA ILE A 82 1.93 -4.65 2.81
C ILE A 82 1.55 -5.29 1.48
N ASP A 83 1.54 -6.61 1.46
CA ASP A 83 1.04 -7.41 0.36
C ASP A 83 -0.42 -7.77 0.66
N LEU A 84 -1.37 -7.04 0.06
CA LEU A 84 -2.79 -7.22 0.35
C LEU A 84 -3.32 -8.54 -0.21
N LYS A 85 -2.92 -8.88 -1.44
CA LYS A 85 -3.51 -9.96 -2.26
C LYS A 85 -5.03 -10.00 -2.15
N ASN A 86 -5.67 -8.82 -2.09
CA ASN A 86 -7.11 -8.70 -1.89
C ASN A 86 -7.88 -8.89 -3.19
N TRP A 87 -7.19 -8.97 -4.33
CA TRP A 87 -7.75 -9.41 -5.60
C TRP A 87 -7.23 -10.80 -5.93
N VAL A 88 -8.14 -11.75 -6.12
CA VAL A 88 -7.81 -13.13 -6.47
C VAL A 88 -8.42 -13.51 -7.80
N ARG A 89 -7.82 -14.50 -8.48
CA ARG A 89 -8.41 -15.06 -9.69
C ARG A 89 -9.69 -15.81 -9.32
N LYS A 90 -10.77 -15.51 -10.02
CA LYS A 90 -12.03 -16.23 -9.90
C LYS A 90 -11.85 -17.62 -10.51
N THR A 91 -12.11 -18.67 -9.74
CA THR A 91 -12.02 -20.07 -10.18
C THR A 91 -13.41 -20.63 -10.47
N GLY A 92 -13.54 -21.41 -11.54
CA GLY A 92 -14.75 -22.18 -11.85
C GLY A 92 -14.92 -23.40 -10.96
N GLY A 93 -16.02 -24.14 -11.14
CA GLY A 93 -16.30 -25.37 -10.38
C GLY A 93 -15.29 -26.51 -10.62
N ASP A 94 -14.45 -26.38 -11.65
CA ASP A 94 -13.35 -27.27 -12.02
C ASP A 94 -11.99 -26.86 -11.43
N GLY A 95 -11.92 -25.72 -10.73
CA GLY A 95 -10.68 -25.15 -10.19
C GLY A 95 -9.87 -24.33 -11.21
N SER A 96 -10.32 -24.20 -12.46
CA SER A 96 -9.65 -23.40 -13.49
C SER A 96 -9.99 -21.92 -13.35
N PRO A 97 -9.05 -20.99 -13.64
CA PRO A 97 -9.35 -19.56 -13.68
C PRO A 97 -10.39 -19.24 -14.76
N ILE A 98 -11.47 -18.55 -14.39
CA ILE A 98 -12.45 -18.04 -15.34
C ILE A 98 -11.77 -16.93 -16.14
N LEU A 99 -11.72 -17.07 -17.46
CA LEU A 99 -11.16 -16.07 -18.35
C LEU A 99 -12.27 -15.12 -18.84
N ASN A 100 -11.92 -13.85 -19.01
CA ASN A 100 -12.76 -12.86 -19.68
C ASN A 100 -12.63 -13.01 -21.22
N ASN A 101 -13.36 -12.17 -21.96
CA ASN A 101 -13.34 -12.17 -23.43
C ASN A 101 -11.96 -11.92 -24.05
N ASP A 102 -11.03 -11.32 -23.28
CA ASP A 102 -9.66 -11.03 -23.72
C ASP A 102 -8.68 -12.17 -23.36
N GLY A 103 -9.17 -13.29 -22.82
CA GLY A 103 -8.34 -14.41 -22.35
C GLY A 103 -7.61 -14.13 -21.02
N ASN A 104 -7.97 -13.05 -20.32
CA ASN A 104 -7.39 -12.70 -19.02
C ASN A 104 -8.21 -13.28 -17.86
N PRO A 105 -7.59 -13.74 -16.76
CA PRO A 105 -8.32 -14.19 -15.57
C PRO A 105 -9.20 -13.08 -14.99
N VAL A 106 -10.48 -13.38 -14.77
CA VAL A 106 -11.39 -12.52 -14.02
C VAL A 106 -10.90 -12.43 -12.57
N LEU A 107 -10.76 -11.21 -12.05
CA LEU A 107 -10.37 -10.97 -10.67
C LEU A 107 -11.59 -10.67 -9.79
N GLU A 108 -11.59 -11.23 -8.60
CA GLU A 108 -12.58 -11.02 -7.55
C GLU A 108 -11.92 -10.38 -6.33
N GLN A 109 -12.54 -9.34 -5.80
CA GLN A 109 -12.06 -8.64 -4.61
C GLN A 109 -12.55 -9.37 -3.35
N LYS A 110 -11.63 -9.90 -2.54
CA LYS A 110 -11.93 -10.59 -1.28
C LYS A 110 -12.33 -9.63 -0.15
N TYR A 111 -11.73 -8.45 -0.12
CA TYR A 111 -12.02 -7.41 0.86
C TYR A 111 -11.65 -6.03 0.30
N ALA A 112 -12.41 -5.02 0.70
CA ALA A 112 -12.22 -3.64 0.30
C ALA A 112 -11.20 -2.94 1.23
N VAL A 113 -10.43 -2.01 0.66
CA VAL A 113 -9.51 -1.14 1.39
C VAL A 113 -9.76 0.28 0.88
N ASP A 114 -10.90 0.82 1.26
CA ASP A 114 -11.36 2.11 0.72
C ASP A 114 -10.62 3.28 1.36
N THR A 115 -10.50 4.37 0.61
CA THR A 115 -9.87 5.59 1.10
C THR A 115 -10.62 6.14 2.31
N GLY A 116 -9.91 6.46 3.39
CA GLY A 116 -10.50 6.91 4.65
C GLY A 116 -10.86 5.78 5.62
N THR A 117 -10.77 4.51 5.20
CA THR A 117 -10.90 3.38 6.12
C THR A 117 -9.76 3.39 7.13
N VAL A 118 -10.10 3.39 8.41
CA VAL A 118 -9.12 3.23 9.46
C VAL A 118 -8.85 1.74 9.68
N LEU A 119 -7.57 1.37 9.64
CA LEU A 119 -7.13 0.00 9.86
C LEU A 119 -6.00 -0.05 10.89
N LYS A 120 -5.85 -1.21 11.53
CA LYS A 120 -4.72 -1.57 12.38
C LYS A 120 -3.75 -2.45 11.60
N ILE A 121 -2.46 -2.14 11.67
CA ILE A 121 -1.40 -2.95 11.06
C ILE A 121 -0.67 -3.72 12.16
N ASN A 122 -0.62 -5.05 12.03
CA ASN A 122 0.35 -5.84 12.78
C ASN A 122 1.71 -5.73 12.09
N THR A 123 2.65 -5.03 12.69
CA THR A 123 3.96 -4.76 12.08
C THR A 123 4.87 -5.98 11.96
N ARG A 124 4.62 -7.04 12.76
CA ARG A 124 5.38 -8.29 12.70
C ARG A 124 4.93 -9.17 11.55
N THR A 125 3.61 -9.33 11.39
CA THR A 125 3.03 -10.18 10.34
C THR A 125 2.68 -9.42 9.07
N LYS A 126 2.73 -8.08 9.10
CA LYS A 126 2.34 -7.15 8.02
C LYS A 126 0.91 -7.39 7.53
N LYS A 127 0.00 -7.73 8.45
CA LYS A 127 -1.43 -7.93 8.17
C LYS A 127 -2.25 -6.74 8.63
N LEU A 128 -3.30 -6.44 7.86
CA LEU A 128 -4.33 -5.46 8.20
C LEU A 128 -5.45 -6.12 9.01
N TYR A 129 -5.97 -5.34 9.95
CA TYR A 129 -7.11 -5.67 10.77
C TYR A 129 -8.02 -4.44 10.83
N ASP A 130 -9.31 -4.68 11.05
CA ASP A 130 -10.25 -3.60 11.31
C ASP A 130 -9.89 -2.85 12.61
N GLU A 131 -10.41 -1.63 12.74
CA GLU A 131 -10.14 -0.82 13.93
C GLU A 131 -10.75 -1.40 15.22
N THR A 132 -11.83 -2.18 15.12
CA THR A 132 -12.51 -2.82 16.24
C THR A 132 -11.89 -4.16 16.60
#